data_AF-A0A7X4KNK4-F1
#
_entry.id   AF-A0A7X4KNK4-F1
#
_cell.length_a   1.000
_cell.length_b   1.000
_cell.length_c   1.000
_cell.angle_alpha   90.00
_cell.angle_beta   90.00
_cell.angle_gamma   90.00
#
_symmetry.space_group_name_H-M   'P 1'
#
loop_
_entity.id
_entity.type
_entity.pdbx_description
1 polymer ?
#
loop_
_entity_poly.entity_id
_entity_poly.type
_entity_poly.pdbx_seq_one_letter_code
_entity_poly.pdbx_strand_id
1 'polypeptide(L)' 'MASKITHRGVAIVTLDEGEAVLQHCTQNCIAIRHDDAGWWTCFVGPNGEVDDYDQPFPSRDEAVWAAKAAAEFGI' A
#
# COMPACT_ATOMS: atom_id res chain seq x y z
N MET A 1 -0.37 13.38 -6.33
CA MET A 1 -0.03 13.70 -4.92
C MET A 1 -0.35 12.47 -4.09
N ALA A 2 0.63 11.90 -3.39
CA ALA A 2 0.40 10.71 -2.58
C ALA A 2 -0.66 10.96 -1.49
N SER A 3 -1.68 10.11 -1.42
CA SER A 3 -2.77 10.21 -0.44
C SER A 3 -2.51 9.25 0.71
N LYS A 4 -2.48 9.75 1.95
CA LYS A 4 -2.24 8.93 3.14
C LYS A 4 -3.52 8.77 3.97
N ILE A 5 -3.84 7.53 4.31
CA ILE A 5 -4.96 7.12 5.15
C ILE A 5 -4.41 6.31 6.32
N THR A 6 -4.64 6.73 7.56
CA THR A 6 -4.27 5.92 8.71
C THR A 6 -5.45 5.03 9.13
N HIS A 7 -5.25 3.72 9.16
CA HIS A 7 -6.26 2.75 9.60
C HIS A 7 -5.70 1.90 10.75
N ARG A 8 -6.32 2.00 11.94
CA ARG A 8 -5.92 1.24 13.15
C ARG A 8 -4.42 1.30 13.51
N GLY A 9 -3.75 2.40 13.19
CA GLY A 9 -2.32 2.59 13.47
C GLY A 9 -1.40 2.20 12.30
N VAL A 10 -1.94 1.59 11.25
CA VAL A 10 -1.24 1.33 10.00
C VAL A 10 -1.44 2.50 9.05
N ALA A 11 -0.36 2.99 8.45
CA ALA A 11 -0.42 4.02 7.42
C ALA A 11 -0.64 3.36 6.05
N ILE A 12 -1.68 3.75 5.33
CA ILE A 12 -1.97 3.32 3.96
C ILE A 12 -1.68 4.51 3.04
N VAL A 13 -0.69 4.40 2.15
CA VAL A 13 -0.24 5.49 1.28
C VAL A 13 -0.52 5.12 -0.16
N THR A 14 -1.46 5.80 -0.80
CA THR A 14 -1.66 5.72 -2.25
C THR A 14 -0.62 6.58 -2.95
N LEU A 15 0.27 5.95 -3.70
CA LEU A 15 1.32 6.57 -4.50
C LEU A 15 0.77 7.00 -5.86
N ASP A 16 1.37 8.07 -6.39
CA ASP A 16 1.14 8.53 -7.76
C ASP A 16 2.14 7.87 -8.72
N GLU A 17 1.94 8.02 -10.02
CA GLU A 17 2.79 7.39 -11.03
C GLU A 17 4.24 7.90 -10.89
N GLY A 18 5.18 6.99 -10.64
CA GLY A 18 6.61 7.31 -10.44
C GLY A 18 7.04 7.64 -9.00
N GLU A 19 6.13 7.62 -8.02
CA GLU A 19 6.48 7.81 -6.60
C GLU A 19 7.02 6.51 -5.97
N ALA A 20 8.07 6.63 -5.16
CA ALA A 20 8.69 5.46 -4.52
C ALA A 20 8.04 5.15 -3.16
N VAL A 21 7.66 3.88 -2.95
CA VAL A 21 7.10 3.35 -1.70
C VAL A 21 7.91 3.77 -0.48
N LEU A 22 9.22 3.51 -0.48
CA LEU A 22 10.11 3.77 0.66
C LEU A 22 10.34 5.26 0.94
N GLN A 23 9.95 6.17 0.05
CA GLN A 23 10.02 7.62 0.31
C GLN A 23 8.83 8.11 1.15
N HIS A 24 7.70 7.41 1.09
CA HIS A 24 6.45 7.84 1.75
C HIS A 24 5.91 6.86 2.79
N CYS A 25 6.36 5.60 2.76
CA CYS A 25 6.03 4.56 3.72
C CYS A 25 7.25 4.14 4.53
N THR A 26 7.06 4.03 5.84
CA THR A 26 8.01 3.47 6.81
C THR A 26 7.57 2.08 7.24
N GLN A 27 8.24 1.48 8.22
CA GLN A 27 7.79 0.24 8.89
C GLN A 27 6.29 0.30 9.24
N ASN A 28 5.59 -0.82 9.04
CA ASN A 28 4.16 -0.98 9.34
C ASN A 28 3.27 -0.08 8.47
N CYS A 29 3.65 0.08 7.20
CA CYS A 29 2.93 0.91 6.22
C CYS A 29 2.55 0.08 5.00
N ILE A 30 1.44 0.43 4.37
CA ILE A 30 0.94 -0.21 3.17
C ILE A 30 0.93 0.84 2.07
N ALA A 31 1.77 0.69 1.07
CA ALA A 31 1.72 1.53 -0.11
C ALA A 31 0.78 0.93 -1.16
N ILE A 32 0.05 1.79 -1.86
CA ILE A 32 -0.77 1.39 -3.00
C ILE A 32 -0.18 2.08 -4.23
N ARG A 33 0.40 1.31 -5.13
CA ARG A 33 0.97 1.81 -6.39
C ARG A 33 -0.01 1.57 -7.53
N HIS A 34 -0.25 2.58 -8.35
CA HIS A 34 -0.96 2.40 -9.62
C HIS A 34 0.06 2.19 -10.76
N ASP A 35 -0.20 1.22 -11.62
CA ASP A 35 0.59 0.90 -12.81
C ASP A 35 -0.35 0.62 -13.99
N ASP A 36 0.18 0.42 -15.20
CA ASP A 36 -0.61 0.14 -16.42
C ASP A 36 -1.45 -1.14 -16.27
N ALA A 37 -0.96 -2.09 -15.45
CA ALA A 37 -1.65 -3.33 -15.11
C ALA A 37 -2.77 -3.17 -14.05
N GLY A 38 -2.81 -2.04 -13.32
CA GLY A 38 -3.81 -1.78 -12.27
C GLY A 38 -3.21 -1.34 -10.93
N TRP A 39 -3.91 -1.63 -9.83
CA TRP A 39 -3.56 -1.17 -8.48
C TRP A 39 -2.83 -2.26 -7.68
N TRP A 40 -1.55 -2.04 -7.43
CA TRP A 40 -0.69 -2.88 -6.61
C TRP A 40 -0.74 -2.45 -5.15
N THR A 41 -0.74 -3.42 -4.25
CA THR A 41 -0.73 -3.19 -2.80
C THR A 41 0.55 -3.78 -2.27
N CYS A 42 1.42 -2.89 -1.78
CA CYS A 42 2.74 -3.19 -1.29
C CYS A 42 2.77 -2.96 0.23
N PHE A 43 3.35 -3.87 0.98
CA PHE A 43 3.49 -3.84 2.43
C PHE A 43 4.93 -3.59 2.79
N VAL A 44 5.18 -2.61 3.65
CA VAL A 44 6.50 -2.30 4.17
C VAL A 44 6.63 -2.92 5.56
N GLY A 45 7.36 -4.02 5.61
CA GLY A 45 7.69 -4.74 6.83
C GLY A 45 8.70 -4.00 7.72
N PRO A 46 9.00 -4.57 8.91
CA PRO A 46 9.86 -3.95 9.91
C PRO A 46 11.31 -3.73 9.48
N ASN A 47 11.82 -4.50 8.52
CA ASN A 47 13.18 -4.37 8.02
C ASN A 47 13.27 -3.56 6.71
N GLY A 48 12.20 -2.88 6.31
CA GLY A 48 12.13 -2.22 4.99
C GLY A 48 11.91 -3.20 3.84
N GLU A 49 11.52 -4.43 4.14
CA GLU A 49 11.08 -5.42 3.17
C GLU A 49 9.77 -4.94 2.56
N VAL A 50 9.74 -4.81 1.23
CA VAL A 50 8.52 -4.47 0.49
C VAL A 50 7.98 -5.77 -0.09
N ASP A 51 6.84 -6.21 0.42
CA ASP A 51 6.09 -7.35 -0.11
C ASP A 51 4.90 -6.81 -0.91
N ASP A 52 4.45 -7.51 -1.95
CA ASP A 52 3.29 -7.09 -2.73
C ASP A 52 2.38 -8.27 -3.05
N TYR A 53 1.09 -8.00 -3.27
CA TYR A 53 0.19 -9.05 -3.71
C TYR A 53 0.58 -9.56 -5.09
N ASP A 54 0.40 -10.88 -5.27
CA ASP A 54 0.66 -11.60 -6.52
C ASP A 54 -0.15 -11.06 -7.73
N GLN A 55 -1.24 -10.32 -7.48
CA GLN A 55 -2.09 -9.76 -8.53
C GLN A 55 -2.47 -8.29 -8.26
N PRO A 56 -2.58 -7.47 -9.32
CA PRO A 56 -3.11 -6.11 -9.21
C PRO A 56 -4.64 -6.12 -9.08
N PHE A 57 -5.15 -5.13 -8.36
CA PHE A 57 -6.58 -4.86 -8.27
C PHE A 57 -7.05 -3.98 -9.43
N PRO A 58 -8.29 -4.18 -9.93
CA PRO A 58 -8.82 -3.40 -11.04
C PRO A 58 -9.20 -1.96 -10.63
N SER A 59 -9.49 -1.73 -9.33
CA SER A 59 -9.89 -0.42 -8.81
C SER A 59 -9.09 -0.01 -7.59
N ARG A 60 -8.90 1.32 -7.41
CA ARG A 60 -8.26 1.90 -6.23
C ARG A 60 -8.95 1.47 -4.94
N ASP A 61 -10.29 1.50 -4.93
CA ASP A 61 -11.07 1.21 -3.74
C ASP A 61 -10.90 -0.25 -3.29
N GLU A 62 -10.77 -1.20 -4.21
CA GLU A 62 -10.49 -2.60 -3.90
C GLU A 62 -9.10 -2.77 -3.29
N ALA A 63 -8.09 -2.11 -3.86
CA ALA A 63 -6.74 -2.09 -3.28
C ALA A 63 -6.73 -1.48 -1.87
N VAL A 64 -7.49 -0.40 -1.64
CA VAL A 64 -7.65 0.22 -0.32
C VAL A 64 -8.37 -0.72 0.65
N TRP A 65 -9.39 -1.46 0.21
CA TRP A 65 -10.08 -2.43 1.06
C TRP A 65 -9.18 -3.60 1.44
N ALA A 66 -8.40 -4.14 0.49
CA ALA A 66 -7.40 -5.16 0.76
C ALA A 66 -6.34 -4.65 1.76
N ALA A 67 -5.83 -3.44 1.55
CA ALA A 67 -4.89 -2.80 2.47
C ALA A 67 -5.48 -2.62 3.89
N LYS A 68 -6.75 -2.18 3.99
CA LYS A 68 -7.43 -2.07 5.28
C LYS A 68 -7.58 -3.43 5.96
N ALA A 69 -7.99 -4.46 5.22
CA ALA A 69 -8.09 -5.81 5.75
C ALA A 69 -6.73 -6.31 6.25
N ALA A 70 -5.66 -6.18 5.47
CA ALA A 70 -4.31 -6.56 5.90
C ALA A 70 -3.87 -5.80 7.16
N ALA A 71 -4.18 -4.50 7.25
CA ALA A 71 -3.95 -3.71 8.45
C ALA A 71 -4.74 -4.22 9.68
N GLU A 72 -5.90 -4.86 9.49
CA GLU A 72 -6.67 -5.48 10.58
C GLU A 72 -6.09 -6.82 11.03
N PHE A 73 -5.47 -7.60 10.13
CA PHE A 73 -4.90 -8.91 10.43
C PHE A 73 -3.47 -8.85 11.00
N GLY A 74 -2.85 -7.68 11.00
CA GLY A 74 -1.50 -7.46 11.51
C GLY A 74 -0.46 -7.73 10.42
N ILE A 75 0.16 -6.64 9.95
CA ILE A 75 1.37 -6.62 9.11
C ILE A 75 2.63 -6.59 9.97
#